data_AF-A0A8H7ID28-F1
#
_entry.id   AF-A0A8H7ID28-F1
#
_cell.length_a   1.000
_cell.length_b   1.000
_cell.length_c   1.000
_cell.angle_alpha   90.00
_cell.angle_beta   90.00
_cell.angle_gamma   90.00
#
_symmetry.space_group_name_H-M   'P 1'
#
loop_
_entity.id
_entity.type
_entity.pdbx_description
1 polymer ?
#
loop_
_entity_poly.entity_id
_entity_poly.type
_entity_poly.pdbx_seq_one_letter_code
_entity_poly.pdbx_strand_id
1 'polypeptide(L)'
;MSSLGSNQSVEVNDCLFCSNHKLEVCQECEFDAREDNDLTFGFDPNPNRASLELPAWTTNKDGILQCKKHSNMDCRQCFGWKKQIQKLHSAAKKAK
;
A
#
# COMPACT_ATOMS: atom_id res chain seq x y z
N MET A 1 9.67 1.50 -29.95
CA MET A 1 8.53 1.56 -29.01
C MET A 1 8.96 0.79 -27.77
N SER A 2 9.45 1.49 -26.75
CA SER A 2 10.07 0.83 -25.59
C SER A 2 9.70 1.58 -24.33
N SER A 3 8.56 1.22 -23.76
CA SER A 3 8.32 1.33 -22.33
C SER A 3 7.12 0.43 -22.03
N LEU A 4 7.36 -0.88 -22.03
CA LEU A 4 6.53 -1.80 -21.27
C LEU A 4 6.51 -1.23 -19.86
N GLY A 5 5.39 -0.63 -19.47
CA GLY A 5 5.18 -0.05 -18.15
C GLY A 5 5.68 -1.07 -17.15
N SER A 6 6.78 -0.74 -16.47
CA SER A 6 7.28 -1.58 -15.42
C SER A 6 6.17 -1.61 -14.37
N ASN A 7 5.45 -2.73 -14.28
CA ASN A 7 4.57 -3.10 -13.17
C ASN A 7 5.41 -3.31 -11.90
N GLN A 8 6.30 -2.37 -11.62
CA GLN A 8 7.15 -2.37 -10.46
C GLN A 8 6.24 -2.07 -9.28
N SER A 9 6.29 -2.93 -8.26
CA SER A 9 5.78 -2.63 -6.95
C SER A 9 6.85 -1.82 -6.18
N VAL A 10 6.40 -1.07 -5.20
CA VAL A 10 7.25 -0.54 -4.14
C VAL A 10 6.74 -1.09 -2.81
N GLU A 11 7.67 -1.58 -2.00
CA GLU A 11 7.38 -2.00 -0.64
C GLU A 11 7.57 -0.82 0.29
N VAL A 12 6.55 -0.52 1.09
CA VAL A 12 6.59 0.50 2.12
C VAL A 12 6.25 -0.18 3.44
N ASN A 13 7.23 -0.39 4.31
CA ASN A 13 7.05 -1.04 5.61
C ASN A 13 6.26 -2.36 5.48
N ASP A 14 6.74 -3.27 4.63
CA ASP A 14 6.16 -4.59 4.32
C ASP A 14 4.81 -4.59 3.59
N CYS A 15 4.39 -3.45 3.03
CA CYS A 15 3.15 -3.34 2.26
C CYS A 15 3.44 -2.93 0.82
N LEU A 16 2.84 -3.63 -0.13
CA LEU A 16 3.01 -3.44 -1.56
C LEU A 16 2.08 -2.35 -2.09
N PHE A 17 2.67 -1.45 -2.89
CA PHE A 17 1.97 -0.41 -3.64
C PHE A 17 2.51 -0.36 -5.07
N CYS A 18 1.73 0.18 -6.00
CA CYS A 18 2.20 0.47 -7.35
C CYS A 18 3.38 1.48 -7.30
N SER A 19 4.47 1.26 -8.02
CA SER A 19 5.62 2.17 -8.01
C SER A 19 5.31 3.55 -8.59
N ASN A 20 4.46 3.64 -9.60
CA ASN A 20 4.18 4.90 -10.31
C ASN A 20 3.23 5.79 -9.53
N HIS A 21 2.11 5.23 -9.08
CA HIS A 21 1.02 6.00 -8.44
C HIS A 21 0.95 5.82 -6.93
N LYS A 22 1.71 4.88 -6.36
CA LYS A 22 1.75 4.59 -4.92
C LYS A 22 0.39 4.21 -4.33
N LEU A 23 -0.43 3.55 -5.14
CA LEU A 23 -1.74 3.02 -4.74
C LEU A 23 -1.66 1.51 -4.57
N GLU A 24 -2.36 0.98 -3.57
CA GLU A 24 -2.49 -0.48 -3.39
C GLU A 24 -3.29 -1.09 -4.54
N VAL A 25 -4.32 -0.38 -4.99
CA VAL A 25 -5.10 -0.71 -6.19
C VAL A 25 -4.95 0.44 -7.17
N CYS A 26 -4.26 0.19 -8.28
CA CYS A 26 -4.01 1.17 -9.33
C CYS A 26 -4.59 0.66 -10.65
N GLN A 27 -5.70 1.25 -11.08
CA GLN A 27 -6.33 0.90 -12.36
C GLN A 27 -5.46 1.29 -13.57
N GLU A 28 -4.70 2.38 -13.46
CA GLU A 28 -3.83 2.85 -14.55
C GLU A 28 -2.65 1.92 -14.82
N CYS A 29 -2.16 1.20 -13.80
CA CYS A 29 -1.07 0.24 -13.92
C CYS A 29 -1.54 -1.21 -13.81
N GLU A 30 -2.85 -1.45 -13.81
CA GLU A 30 -3.46 -2.78 -13.63
C GLU A 30 -2.85 -3.56 -12.44
N PHE A 31 -2.65 -2.84 -11.32
CA PHE A 31 -2.00 -3.36 -10.11
C PHE A 31 -3.02 -3.47 -8.98
N ASP A 32 -3.16 -4.65 -8.38
CA ASP A 32 -3.99 -4.88 -7.19
C ASP A 32 -3.22 -5.76 -6.21
N ALA A 33 -2.68 -5.15 -5.16
CA ALA A 33 -1.92 -5.86 -4.13
C ALA A 33 -2.76 -6.19 -2.88
N ARG A 34 -4.10 -6.10 -2.93
CA ARG A 34 -4.92 -6.30 -1.74
C ARG A 34 -4.78 -7.70 -1.14
N GLU A 35 -4.71 -8.70 -2.01
CA GLU A 35 -4.50 -10.10 -1.62
C GLU A 35 -3.14 -10.29 -0.96
N ASP A 36 -2.06 -9.87 -1.63
CA ASP A 36 -0.68 -9.99 -1.12
C ASP A 36 -0.50 -9.26 0.22
N ASN A 37 -1.05 -8.05 0.33
CA ASN A 37 -0.99 -7.27 1.58
C ASN A 37 -1.80 -7.93 2.70
N ASP A 38 -2.99 -8.48 2.40
CA ASP A 38 -3.78 -9.19 3.41
C ASP A 38 -2.99 -10.38 3.96
N LEU A 39 -2.45 -11.22 3.07
CA LEU A 39 -1.65 -12.38 3.45
C LEU A 39 -0.41 -12.00 4.25
N THR A 40 0.32 -10.97 3.81
CA THR A 40 1.55 -10.48 4.48
C THR A 40 1.27 -10.09 5.94
N PHE A 41 0.11 -9.49 6.22
CA PHE A 41 -0.26 -9.07 7.58
C PHE A 41 -1.11 -10.11 8.36
N GLY A 42 -1.38 -11.27 7.77
CA GLY A 42 -2.08 -12.40 8.39
C GLY A 42 -3.60 -12.28 8.39
N PHE A 43 -4.17 -11.67 7.34
CA PHE A 43 -5.61 -11.61 7.09
C PHE A 43 -6.00 -12.54 5.93
N ASP A 44 -7.23 -13.06 5.97
CA ASP A 44 -7.80 -13.75 4.81
C ASP A 44 -8.03 -12.72 3.69
N PRO A 45 -7.65 -12.99 2.43
CA PRO A 45 -7.90 -12.07 1.32
C PRO A 45 -9.38 -11.69 1.20
N ASN A 46 -9.66 -10.38 1.16
CA ASN A 46 -11.03 -9.89 1.00
C ASN A 46 -11.14 -8.89 -0.16
N PRO A 47 -11.65 -9.29 -1.32
CA PRO A 47 -11.77 -8.40 -2.48
C PRO A 47 -12.79 -7.26 -2.28
N ASN A 48 -13.63 -7.33 -1.25
CA ASN A 48 -14.63 -6.31 -0.94
C ASN A 48 -14.10 -5.22 0.02
N ARG A 49 -12.88 -5.36 0.54
CA ARG A 49 -12.29 -4.26 1.31
C ARG A 49 -11.85 -3.14 0.38
N ALA A 50 -12.02 -1.91 0.85
CA ALA A 50 -11.47 -0.75 0.16
C ALA A 50 -9.92 -0.82 0.13
N SER A 51 -9.32 -0.10 -0.81
CA SER A 51 -7.87 0.00 -0.95
C SER A 51 -7.25 0.78 0.21
N LEU A 52 -6.03 0.43 0.57
CA LEU A 52 -5.14 1.22 1.40
C LEU A 52 -4.74 2.49 0.65
N GLU A 53 -4.72 3.58 1.40
CA GLU A 53 -4.20 4.86 0.93
C GLU A 53 -2.81 5.06 1.53
N LEU A 54 -1.81 5.25 0.68
CA LEU A 54 -0.49 5.63 1.14
C LEU A 54 -0.56 7.09 1.66
N PRO A 55 -0.23 7.36 2.95
CA PRO A 55 -0.18 8.72 3.46
C PRO A 55 0.85 9.56 2.71
N ALA A 56 0.85 10.87 2.98
CA ALA A 56 1.86 11.76 2.44
C ALA A 56 3.28 11.23 2.71
N TRP A 57 4.02 10.99 1.63
CA TRP A 57 5.37 10.44 1.64
C TRP A 57 6.35 11.41 0.98
N THR A 58 7.63 11.16 1.18
CA THR A 58 8.74 11.86 0.52
C THR A 58 9.89 10.87 0.35
N THR A 59 10.89 11.24 -0.43
CA THR A 59 12.07 10.42 -0.68
C THR A 59 13.29 11.11 -0.09
N ASN A 60 14.17 10.38 0.57
CA ASN A 60 15.44 10.93 1.03
C ASN A 60 16.44 11.03 -0.15
N LYS A 61 17.66 11.51 0.14
CA LYS A 61 18.72 11.66 -0.87
C LYS A 61 19.17 10.33 -1.49
N ASP A 62 18.95 9.23 -0.78
CA ASP A 62 19.32 7.87 -1.18
C ASP A 62 18.21 7.16 -1.96
N GLY A 63 17.10 7.83 -2.27
CA GLY A 63 15.99 7.23 -2.99
C GLY A 63 15.01 6.44 -2.12
N ILE A 64 15.16 6.45 -0.79
CA ILE A 64 14.35 5.68 0.15
C ILE A 64 13.06 6.44 0.49
N LEU A 65 11.92 5.75 0.40
CA LEU A 65 10.61 6.29 0.77
C LEU A 65 10.49 6.43 2.29
N GLN A 66 10.06 7.60 2.73
CA GLN A 66 9.83 7.92 4.12
C GLN A 66 8.52 8.70 4.28
N CYS A 67 7.88 8.59 5.44
CA CYS A 67 6.68 9.39 5.69
C CYS A 67 7.05 10.89 5.67
N LYS A 68 6.21 11.71 5.05
CA LYS A 68 6.47 13.15 4.91
C LYS A 68 6.48 13.88 6.26
N LYS A 69 5.68 13.39 7.22
CA LYS A 69 5.48 14.03 8.52
C LYS A 69 6.62 13.79 9.51
N HIS A 70 7.19 12.59 9.53
CA HIS A 70 8.21 12.22 10.53
C HIS A 70 9.57 11.89 9.89
N SER A 71 9.70 11.98 8.56
CA SER A 71 10.93 11.67 7.83
C SER A 71 11.54 10.33 8.27
N ASN A 72 10.67 9.33 8.41
CA ASN A 72 11.03 7.99 8.87
C ASN A 72 10.47 6.95 7.89
N MET A 73 11.35 6.04 7.47
CA MET A 73 11.04 4.91 6.58
C MET A 73 10.18 3.84 7.28
N ASP A 74 10.37 3.63 8.58
CA ASP A 74 9.64 2.64 9.38
C ASP A 74 8.60 3.28 10.29
N CYS A 75 7.94 4.34 9.80
CA CYS A 75 7.04 5.12 10.62
C CYS A 75 5.76 4.34 10.98
N ARG A 76 5.76 3.62 12.10
CA ARG A 76 4.60 2.84 12.58
C ARG A 76 3.33 3.68 12.83
N GLN A 77 3.45 5.00 12.94
CA GLN A 77 2.31 5.90 13.08
C GLN A 77 1.62 6.17 11.74
N CYS A 78 2.37 6.21 10.64
CA CYS A 78 1.86 6.47 9.29
C CYS A 78 1.67 5.18 8.50
N PHE A 79 2.62 4.26 8.60
CA PHE A 79 2.71 2.99 7.88
C PHE A 79 2.25 1.80 8.73
N GLY A 80 1.32 2.02 9.66
CA GLY A 80 0.74 0.97 10.50
C GLY A 80 -0.27 0.10 9.76
N TRP A 81 0.14 -0.54 8.66
CA TRP A 81 -0.74 -1.18 7.67
C TRP A 81 -1.64 -2.25 8.27
N LYS A 82 -1.10 -3.13 9.12
CA LYS A 82 -1.90 -4.15 9.81
C LYS A 82 -3.14 -3.57 10.49
N LYS A 83 -3.01 -2.43 11.18
CA LYS A 83 -4.15 -1.77 11.85
C LYS A 83 -5.12 -1.15 10.85
N GLN A 84 -4.63 -0.64 9.72
CA GLN A 84 -5.47 -0.08 8.67
C GLN A 84 -6.25 -1.17 7.92
N ILE A 85 -5.58 -2.25 7.50
CA ILE A 85 -6.20 -3.43 6.88
C ILE A 85 -7.28 -4.00 7.79
N GLN A 86 -7.01 -4.18 9.09
CA GLN A 86 -8.02 -4.65 10.05
C GLN A 86 -9.28 -3.75 10.09
N LYS A 87 -9.11 -2.42 10.03
CA LYS A 87 -10.23 -1.47 9.98
C LYS A 87 -11.00 -1.60 8.67
N LEU A 88 -10.31 -1.72 7.54
CA LEU A 88 -10.93 -1.87 6.22
C LEU A 88 -11.73 -3.18 6.11
N HIS A 89 -11.18 -4.28 6.60
CA HIS A 89 -11.89 -5.55 6.74
C HIS A 89 -13.15 -5.42 7.60
N SER A 90 -13.03 -4.75 8.75
CA SER A 90 -14.16 -4.52 9.65
C SER A 90 -15.24 -3.64 9.01
N ALA A 91 -14.86 -2.64 8.22
CA ALA A 91 -15.77 -1.79 7.47
C ALA A 91 -16.47 -2.58 6.34
N ALA A 92 -15.73 -3.40 5.59
CA ALA A 92 -16.27 -4.25 4.53
C ALA A 92 -17.31 -5.25 5.07
N LYS A 93 -17.09 -5.80 6.27
CA LYS A 93 -18.06 -6.69 6.94
C LYS A 93 -19.36 -5.98 7.33
N LYS A 94 -19.31 -4.68 7.63
CA LYS A 94 -20.47 -3.87 8.05
C LYS A 94 -21.25 -3.29 6.86
N ALA A 95 -20.60 -3.15 5.71
CA ALA A 95 -21.22 -2.68 4.48
C ALA A 95 -21.98 -3.79 3.72
N LYS A 96 -22.00 -5.01 4.28
CA LYS A 96 -22.69 -6.19 3.77
C LYS A 96 -24.00 -6.40 4.54
#